data_AF-A0A0R3RNE4-F1
#
_entry.id   AF-A0A0R3RNE4-F1
#
_cell.length_a   1.000
_cell.length_b   1.000
_cell.length_c   1.000
_cell.angle_alpha   90.00
_cell.angle_beta   90.00
_cell.angle_gamma   90.00
#
_symmetry.space_group_name_H-M   'P 1'
#
loop_
_entity.id
_entity.type
_entity.pdbx_description
1 polymer ?
#
loop_
_entity_poly.entity_id
_entity_poly.type
_entity_poly.pdbx_seq_one_letter_code
_entity_poly.pdbx_strand_id
1 'polypeptide(L)'
;MEARGVKKQQLWHDIKIIIVKTVIAMLPEIILNYEHYFYDMMGPQCFQIIGFDILITKNLMPVLLEVNSAPSLTIEHDILNPFDDNKENIEPLRVRSIVDEIIKIPLVRDTMLLVLNLLDDVYPTQTPANLTHTNNNHSSRKAMDDMGELGTKLKCHLTEIFPCRYGHSSGHLLFLDKAVYLFMQFVNLKQTTVLIISGARIFLKLVFHR
;
A
#
# COMPACT_ATOMS: atom_id res chain seq x y z
N MET A 1 -22.73 2.75 -13.70
CA MET A 1 -22.50 4.00 -12.92
C MET A 1 -22.38 5.22 -13.83
N GLU A 2 -21.60 5.17 -14.92
CA GLU A 2 -21.52 6.30 -15.89
C GLU A 2 -22.85 6.58 -16.61
N ALA A 3 -23.61 5.55 -16.98
CA ALA A 3 -24.96 5.69 -17.54
C ALA A 3 -25.99 6.40 -16.61
N ARG A 4 -25.63 6.66 -15.35
CA ARG A 4 -26.46 7.38 -14.35
C ARG A 4 -25.88 8.73 -13.94
N GLY A 5 -24.88 9.26 -14.67
CA GLY A 5 -24.28 10.58 -14.38
C GLY A 5 -23.42 10.63 -13.11
N VAL A 6 -23.03 9.48 -12.56
CA VAL A 6 -22.19 9.42 -11.35
C VAL A 6 -20.81 9.99 -11.64
N LYS A 7 -20.39 10.99 -10.85
CA LYS A 7 -19.03 11.55 -10.89
C LYS A 7 -18.03 10.54 -10.31
N LYS A 8 -17.66 9.52 -11.10
CA LYS A 8 -16.70 8.45 -10.75
C LYS A 8 -15.42 9.01 -10.10
N GLN A 9 -14.92 10.13 -10.61
CA GLN A 9 -13.72 10.79 -10.07
C GLN A 9 -13.91 11.26 -8.62
N GLN A 10 -15.08 11.81 -8.28
CA GLN A 10 -15.38 12.25 -6.93
C GLN A 10 -15.48 11.06 -5.97
N LEU A 11 -16.19 10.00 -6.36
CA LEU A 11 -16.31 8.79 -5.54
C LEU A 11 -14.93 8.18 -5.22
N TRP A 12 -14.08 8.05 -6.24
CA TRP A 12 -12.70 7.58 -6.04
C TRP A 12 -11.86 8.53 -5.20
N HIS A 13 -12.10 9.84 -5.28
CA HIS A 13 -11.44 10.82 -4.44
C HIS A 13 -11.82 10.62 -2.97
N ASP A 14 -13.11 10.45 -2.68
CA ASP A 14 -13.64 10.27 -1.32
C ASP A 14 -13.14 8.93 -0.72
N ILE A 15 -13.10 7.86 -1.51
CA ILE A 15 -12.50 6.57 -1.12
C ILE A 15 -11.02 6.73 -0.73
N LYS A 16 -10.24 7.44 -1.54
CA LYS A 16 -8.81 7.67 -1.25
C LYS A 16 -8.61 8.47 0.04
N ILE A 17 -9.48 9.44 0.32
CA ILE A 17 -9.45 10.17 1.60
C ILE A 17 -9.70 9.24 2.78
N ILE A 18 -10.68 8.33 2.67
CA ILE A 18 -10.96 7.33 3.72
C ILE A 18 -9.71 6.49 3.97
N ILE A 19 -9.08 5.94 2.92
CA ILE A 19 -7.86 5.13 3.04
C ILE A 19 -6.75 5.92 3.74
N VAL A 20 -6.44 7.13 3.28
CA VAL A 20 -5.37 7.96 3.86
C VAL A 20 -5.64 8.26 5.34
N LYS A 21 -6.86 8.69 5.69
CA LYS A 21 -7.20 9.01 7.08
C LYS A 21 -7.12 7.79 7.99
N THR A 22 -7.55 6.62 7.49
CA THR A 22 -7.51 5.37 8.26
C THR A 22 -6.08 4.92 8.49
N VAL A 23 -5.21 4.97 7.47
CA VAL A 23 -3.79 4.65 7.63
C VAL A 23 -3.12 5.61 8.60
N ILE A 24 -3.35 6.93 8.48
CA ILE A 24 -2.81 7.91 9.42
C ILE A 24 -3.27 7.64 10.85
N ALA A 25 -4.55 7.27 11.05
CA ALA A 25 -5.04 6.93 12.39
C ALA A 25 -4.32 5.71 13.02
N MET A 26 -3.81 4.78 12.21
CA MET A 26 -3.05 3.61 12.66
C MET A 26 -1.54 3.88 12.81
N LEU A 27 -1.01 4.94 12.20
CA LEU A 27 0.44 5.23 12.18
C LEU A 27 1.09 5.29 13.58
N PRO A 28 0.48 5.89 14.63
CA PRO A 28 1.12 5.96 15.94
C PRO A 28 1.53 4.60 16.49
N GLU A 29 0.63 3.63 16.42
CA GLU A 29 0.85 2.27 16.90
C GLU A 29 1.82 1.50 16.00
N ILE A 30 1.70 1.67 14.68
CA ILE A 30 2.61 1.05 13.70
C ILE A 30 4.04 1.52 13.92
N ILE A 31 4.27 2.83 14.07
CA ILE A 31 5.61 3.40 14.29
C ILE A 31 6.19 2.90 15.61
N LEU A 32 5.38 2.88 16.68
CA LEU A 32 5.81 2.35 17.99
C LEU A 32 6.32 0.91 17.89
N ASN A 33 5.56 0.04 17.24
CA ASN A 33 5.95 -1.35 17.05
C ASN A 33 7.14 -1.48 16.09
N TYR A 34 7.16 -0.74 14.98
CA TYR A 34 8.23 -0.78 13.99
C TYR A 34 9.58 -0.42 14.62
N GLU A 35 9.66 0.70 15.34
CA GLU A 35 10.88 1.13 16.02
C GLU A 35 11.29 0.17 17.14
N HIS A 36 10.33 -0.49 17.81
CA HIS A 36 10.67 -1.50 18.82
C HIS A 36 11.37 -2.72 18.22
N TYR A 37 10.93 -3.19 17.05
CA TYR A 37 11.46 -4.40 16.41
C TYR A 37 12.64 -4.16 15.47
N PHE A 38 12.68 -3.02 14.79
CA PHE A 38 13.63 -2.72 13.70
C PHE A 38 14.55 -1.54 14.01
N TYR A 39 14.76 -1.23 15.29
CA TYR A 39 15.66 -0.17 15.73
C TYR A 39 17.04 -0.26 15.06
N ASP A 40 17.58 0.89 14.61
CA ASP A 40 18.87 1.04 13.90
C ASP A 40 19.01 0.27 12.56
N MET A 41 17.93 -0.30 12.01
CA MET A 41 17.97 -0.93 10.69
C MET A 41 17.88 0.10 9.55
N MET A 42 18.69 -0.09 8.51
CA MET A 42 18.71 0.80 7.35
C MET A 42 17.60 0.43 6.36
N GLY A 43 16.77 1.41 6.02
CA GLY A 43 15.70 1.26 5.04
C GLY A 43 14.45 0.53 5.59
N PRO A 44 13.37 0.48 4.79
CA PRO A 44 12.12 -0.16 5.19
C PRO A 44 12.31 -1.68 5.34
N GLN A 45 12.01 -2.21 6.52
CA GLN A 45 12.12 -3.64 6.80
C GLN A 45 10.82 -4.42 6.53
N CYS A 46 9.70 -3.71 6.41
CA CYS A 46 8.39 -4.32 6.19
C CYS A 46 7.58 -3.56 5.15
N PHE A 47 6.72 -4.31 4.46
CA PHE A 47 5.62 -3.79 3.65
C PHE A 47 4.38 -4.62 3.95
N GLN A 48 3.20 -4.06 3.68
CA GLN A 48 1.93 -4.75 3.90
C GLN A 48 0.96 -4.47 2.75
N ILE A 49 0.30 -5.52 2.26
CA ILE A 49 -0.90 -5.39 1.42
C ILE A 49 -2.10 -5.48 2.35
N ILE A 50 -2.94 -4.44 2.35
CA ILE A 50 -4.11 -4.32 3.23
C ILE A 50 -5.37 -4.25 2.36
N GLY A 51 -6.40 -5.02 2.73
CA GLY A 51 -7.72 -4.98 2.11
C GLY A 51 -8.61 -3.92 2.78
N PHE A 52 -9.25 -3.06 1.99
CA PHE A 52 -10.22 -2.09 2.47
C PHE A 52 -11.61 -2.46 1.94
N ASP A 53 -12.51 -2.80 2.84
CA ASP A 53 -13.89 -3.12 2.50
C ASP A 53 -14.74 -1.84 2.63
N ILE A 54 -15.21 -1.34 1.49
CA ILE A 54 -15.91 -0.06 1.41
C ILE A 54 -17.29 -0.28 0.80
N LEU A 55 -18.32 0.09 1.56
CA LEU A 55 -19.71 0.09 1.11
C LEU A 55 -20.04 1.41 0.41
N ILE A 56 -20.58 1.33 -0.81
CA ILE A 56 -21.15 2.49 -1.50
C ILE A 56 -22.64 2.54 -1.22
N THR A 57 -23.07 3.54 -0.45
CA THR A 57 -24.48 3.73 -0.12
C THR A 57 -25.30 4.20 -1.34
N LYS A 58 -26.64 4.14 -1.25
CA LYS A 58 -27.56 4.64 -2.29
C LYS A 58 -27.32 6.11 -2.69
N ASN A 59 -26.73 6.91 -1.80
CA ASN A 59 -26.40 8.32 -2.02
C ASN A 59 -24.98 8.51 -2.60
N LEU A 60 -24.32 7.44 -3.04
CA LEU A 60 -22.93 7.44 -3.55
C LEU A 60 -21.89 7.89 -2.50
N MET A 61 -22.22 7.77 -1.22
CA MET A 61 -21.26 8.01 -0.14
C MET A 61 -20.51 6.71 0.16
N PRO A 62 -19.17 6.70 0.08
CA PRO A 62 -18.36 5.57 0.52
C PRO A 62 -18.29 5.52 2.05
N VAL A 63 -18.44 4.32 2.62
CA VAL A 63 -18.34 4.06 4.06
C VAL A 63 -17.37 2.90 4.27
N LEU A 64 -16.36 3.11 5.11
CA LEU A 64 -15.43 2.04 5.52
C LEU A 64 -16.18 1.03 6.40
N LEU A 65 -16.10 -0.25 6.05
CA LEU A 65 -16.63 -1.34 6.86
C LEU A 65 -15.53 -1.96 7.72
N GLU A 66 -14.47 -2.43 7.08
CA GLU A 66 -13.34 -3.06 7.75
C GLU A 66 -12.02 -2.84 7.01
N VAL A 67 -10.93 -3.09 7.73
CA VAL A 67 -9.56 -3.10 7.23
C VAL A 67 -9.00 -4.48 7.52
N ASN A 68 -8.72 -5.26 6.48
CA ASN A 68 -8.21 -6.61 6.60
C ASN A 68 -6.68 -6.61 6.38
N SER A 69 -5.92 -7.02 7.40
CA SER A 69 -4.46 -7.12 7.34
C SER A 69 -3.97 -8.27 6.46
N ALA A 70 -4.80 -9.27 6.20
CA ALA A 70 -4.48 -10.44 5.38
C ALA A 70 -5.58 -10.69 4.34
N PRO A 71 -5.72 -9.82 3.32
CA PRO A 71 -6.69 -10.03 2.25
C PRO A 71 -6.35 -11.28 1.45
N SER A 72 -7.38 -12.02 0.99
CA SER A 72 -7.17 -13.21 0.18
C SER A 72 -6.54 -12.87 -1.17
N LEU A 73 -5.42 -13.52 -1.48
CA LEU A 73 -4.74 -13.47 -2.78
C LEU A 73 -4.96 -14.76 -3.60
N THR A 74 -5.85 -15.65 -3.15
CA THR A 74 -6.16 -16.90 -3.84
C THR A 74 -6.85 -16.63 -5.18
N ILE A 75 -6.40 -17.32 -6.23
CA ILE A 75 -6.97 -17.27 -7.59
C ILE A 75 -7.70 -18.56 -7.99
N GLU A 76 -7.55 -19.62 -7.21
CA GLU A 76 -8.19 -20.93 -7.40
C GLU A 76 -9.36 -21.09 -6.42
N HIS A 77 -10.48 -21.58 -6.94
CA HIS A 77 -11.71 -21.80 -6.17
C HIS A 77 -12.21 -23.21 -6.39
N ASP A 78 -12.69 -23.82 -5.32
CA ASP A 78 -13.32 -25.13 -5.36
C ASP A 78 -14.79 -24.97 -5.76
N ILE A 79 -15.18 -25.57 -6.89
CA ILE A 79 -16.59 -25.67 -7.28
C ILE A 79 -17.05 -27.12 -7.19
N LEU A 80 -18.33 -27.31 -6.89
CA LEU A 80 -18.97 -28.62 -6.99
C LEU A 80 -18.87 -29.06 -8.44
N ASN A 81 -18.29 -30.24 -8.71
CA ASN A 81 -18.22 -30.77 -10.06
C ASN A 81 -19.63 -31.09 -10.55
N PRO A 82 -20.21 -30.31 -11.49
CA PRO A 82 -21.61 -30.50 -11.90
C PRO A 82 -21.78 -31.71 -12.84
N PHE A 83 -20.68 -32.38 -13.19
CA PHE A 83 -20.65 -33.54 -14.09
C PHE A 83 -20.35 -34.87 -13.37
N ASP A 84 -20.22 -34.86 -12.04
CA ASP A 84 -20.06 -36.07 -11.26
C ASP A 84 -21.41 -36.52 -10.70
N ASP A 85 -22.00 -37.55 -11.31
CA ASP A 85 -23.26 -38.16 -10.86
C ASP A 85 -23.09 -39.01 -9.58
N ASN A 86 -21.85 -39.25 -9.13
CA ASN A 86 -21.56 -40.06 -7.95
C ASN A 86 -21.63 -39.21 -6.67
N LYS A 87 -22.83 -39.12 -6.08
CA LYS A 87 -23.13 -38.38 -4.83
C LYS A 87 -22.34 -38.79 -3.58
N GLU A 88 -21.52 -39.85 -3.64
CA GLU A 88 -20.80 -40.40 -2.49
C GLU A 88 -19.33 -39.97 -2.41
N ASN A 89 -18.72 -39.43 -3.47
CA ASN A 89 -17.32 -38.97 -3.46
C ASN A 89 -17.14 -37.71 -4.34
N ILE A 90 -17.81 -36.60 -3.99
CA ILE A 90 -17.70 -35.36 -4.76
C ILE A 90 -16.35 -34.70 -4.44
N GLU A 91 -15.33 -34.98 -5.26
CA GLU A 91 -14.10 -34.18 -5.23
C GLU A 91 -14.38 -32.79 -5.82
N PRO A 92 -14.03 -31.71 -5.11
CA PRO A 92 -14.19 -30.36 -5.63
C PRO A 92 -13.29 -30.15 -6.85
N LEU A 93 -13.86 -29.58 -7.91
CA LEU A 93 -13.08 -29.18 -9.08
C LEU A 93 -12.44 -27.82 -8.80
N ARG A 94 -11.10 -27.77 -8.83
CA ARG A 94 -10.37 -26.51 -8.74
C ARG A 94 -10.47 -25.73 -10.04
N VAL A 95 -11.05 -24.54 -9.97
CA VAL A 95 -11.21 -23.63 -11.10
C VAL A 95 -10.53 -22.30 -10.81
N ARG A 96 -9.82 -21.77 -11.81
CA ARG A 96 -9.20 -20.44 -11.72
C ARG A 96 -10.20 -19.35 -12.08
N SER A 97 -10.23 -18.31 -11.26
CA SER A 97 -11.03 -17.11 -11.52
C SER A 97 -10.22 -16.13 -12.36
N ILE A 98 -10.61 -15.96 -13.62
CA ILE A 98 -9.99 -14.98 -14.53
C ILE A 98 -10.03 -13.56 -13.97
N VAL A 99 -11.08 -13.22 -13.21
CA VAL A 99 -11.23 -11.91 -12.56
C VAL A 99 -10.18 -11.73 -11.48
N ASP A 100 -9.98 -12.76 -10.66
CA ASP A 100 -8.96 -12.75 -9.61
C ASP A 100 -7.56 -12.70 -10.20
N GLU A 101 -7.27 -13.44 -11.27
CA GLU A 101 -5.97 -13.39 -11.94
C GLU A 101 -5.65 -11.99 -12.47
N ILE A 102 -6.59 -11.37 -13.20
CA ILE A 102 -6.39 -10.06 -13.81
C ILE A 102 -6.18 -8.95 -12.75
N ILE A 103 -6.72 -9.12 -11.54
CA ILE A 103 -6.62 -8.11 -10.47
C ILE A 103 -5.44 -8.42 -9.54
N LYS A 104 -5.34 -9.65 -9.04
CA LYS A 104 -4.41 -10.03 -7.97
C LYS A 104 -3.00 -10.26 -8.48
N ILE A 105 -2.82 -10.83 -9.68
CA ILE A 105 -1.48 -11.07 -10.22
C ILE A 105 -0.73 -9.75 -10.44
N PRO A 106 -1.30 -8.74 -11.13
CA PRO A 106 -0.61 -7.46 -11.29
C PRO A 106 -0.41 -6.72 -9.97
N LEU A 107 -1.36 -6.83 -9.02
CA LEU A 107 -1.22 -6.25 -7.68
C LEU A 107 0.03 -6.78 -6.97
N VAL A 108 0.17 -8.12 -6.88
CA VAL A 108 1.30 -8.75 -6.18
C VAL A 108 2.60 -8.47 -6.92
N ARG A 109 2.61 -8.63 -8.26
CA ARG A 109 3.80 -8.37 -9.09
C ARG A 109 4.31 -6.95 -8.91
N ASP A 110 3.44 -5.95 -9.12
CA ASP A 110 3.84 -4.55 -9.10
C ASP A 110 4.22 -4.12 -7.66
N THR A 111 3.62 -4.72 -6.63
CA THR A 111 4.03 -4.51 -5.22
C THR A 111 5.44 -5.02 -4.97
N MET A 112 5.76 -6.24 -5.42
CA MET A 112 7.11 -6.80 -5.25
C MET A 112 8.15 -6.00 -6.02
N LEU A 113 7.84 -5.58 -7.25
CA LEU A 113 8.72 -4.72 -8.03
C LEU A 113 8.98 -3.38 -7.33
N LEU A 114 7.96 -2.77 -6.73
CA LEU A 114 8.12 -1.54 -5.96
C LEU A 114 9.00 -1.76 -4.72
N VAL A 115 8.72 -2.78 -3.91
CA VAL A 115 9.47 -3.07 -2.68
C VAL A 115 10.94 -3.40 -2.95
N LEU A 116 11.21 -4.11 -4.05
CA LEU A 116 12.56 -4.49 -4.46
C LEU A 116 13.30 -3.37 -5.21
N ASN A 117 12.69 -2.19 -5.39
CA ASN A 117 13.20 -1.09 -6.21
C ASN A 117 13.51 -1.49 -7.67
N LEU A 118 12.72 -2.40 -8.24
CA LEU A 118 12.82 -2.89 -9.62
C LEU A 118 11.70 -2.35 -10.52
N LEU A 119 10.84 -1.47 -10.00
CA LEU A 119 9.66 -0.99 -10.72
C LEU A 119 10.04 -0.17 -11.97
N ASP A 120 11.06 0.68 -11.85
CA ASP A 120 11.51 1.54 -12.96
C ASP A 120 12.20 0.75 -14.09
N ASP A 121 12.81 -0.40 -13.77
CA ASP A 121 13.43 -1.29 -14.76
C ASP A 121 12.37 -1.96 -15.66
N VAL A 122 11.22 -2.31 -15.08
CA VAL A 122 10.11 -2.98 -15.77
C VAL A 122 9.17 -1.98 -16.44
N TYR A 123 8.96 -0.83 -15.80
CA TYR A 123 8.09 0.24 -16.27
C TYR A 123 8.89 1.53 -16.44
N PRO A 124 9.78 1.62 -17.45
CA PRO A 124 10.55 2.83 -17.69
C PRO A 124 9.59 3.99 -17.94
N THR A 125 9.48 4.86 -16.94
CA THR A 125 8.65 6.06 -17.02
C THR A 125 9.26 6.94 -18.11
N GLN A 126 8.53 7.20 -19.20
CA GLN A 126 8.85 8.30 -20.10
C GLN A 126 8.53 9.61 -19.37
N THR A 127 9.36 9.99 -18.40
CA THR A 127 9.31 11.32 -17.80
C THR A 127 10.19 12.24 -18.65
N PRO A 128 9.70 13.41 -19.10
CA PRO A 128 10.55 14.39 -19.78
C PRO A 128 11.67 14.83 -18.83
N ALA A 129 12.87 14.92 -19.38
CA ALA A 129 14.08 15.36 -18.71
C ALA A 129 13.85 16.57 -17.81
N ASN A 130 14.30 16.48 -16.57
CA ASN A 130 14.95 17.56 -15.84
C ASN A 130 15.68 17.00 -14.61
N LEU A 131 16.95 17.40 -14.47
CA LEU A 131 17.90 17.13 -13.37
C LEU A 131 18.49 15.70 -13.47
N THR A 132 19.73 15.44 -13.90
CA THR A 132 21.00 16.14 -13.73
C THR A 132 21.98 15.76 -14.83
N HIS A 133 22.73 16.76 -15.32
CA HIS A 133 23.96 16.56 -16.08
C HIS A 133 24.99 15.84 -15.20
N THR A 134 25.40 14.64 -15.59
CA THR A 134 26.76 14.15 -15.39
C THR A 134 27.13 13.24 -16.55
N ASN A 135 28.03 13.73 -17.40
CA ASN A 135 28.76 12.93 -18.36
C ASN A 135 29.45 11.77 -17.65
N ASN A 136 29.36 10.56 -18.20
CA ASN A 136 30.53 9.72 -18.43
C ASN A 136 30.23 8.62 -19.44
N ASN A 137 31.02 8.66 -20.52
CA ASN A 137 31.15 7.60 -21.49
C ASN A 137 31.82 6.37 -20.84
N HIS A 138 31.23 5.19 -20.96
CA HIS A 138 32.01 4.00 -21.32
C HIS A 138 31.15 2.95 -22.01
N SER A 139 31.72 2.43 -23.08
CA SER A 139 31.13 1.57 -24.10
C SER A 139 31.11 0.08 -23.74
N SER A 140 30.07 -0.58 -24.24
CA SER A 140 30.05 -1.94 -24.81
C SER A 140 30.07 -3.15 -23.87
N ARG A 141 28.96 -3.90 -23.87
CA ARG A 141 28.88 -5.24 -24.53
C ARG A 141 27.42 -5.69 -24.62
N LYS A 142 26.98 -5.92 -25.86
CA LYS A 142 25.73 -6.59 -26.21
C LYS A 142 25.82 -8.07 -25.81
N ALA A 143 24.79 -8.57 -25.12
CA ALA A 143 24.35 -9.95 -25.25
C ALA A 143 22.86 -9.90 -25.59
N MET A 144 22.51 -10.68 -26.59
CA MET A 144 21.27 -10.68 -27.35
C MET A 144 20.36 -11.70 -26.67
N ASP A 145 19.28 -11.26 -26.03
CA ASP A 145 18.18 -12.15 -25.69
C ASP A 145 16.90 -11.61 -26.31
N ASP A 146 16.31 -12.52 -27.07
CA ASP A 146 15.17 -12.39 -27.94
C ASP A 146 13.88 -12.29 -27.09
N MET A 147 13.46 -11.06 -26.77
CA MET A 147 12.18 -10.80 -26.08
C MET A 147 11.42 -9.65 -26.76
N GLY A 148 11.52 -9.63 -28.10
CA GLY A 148 10.93 -8.62 -28.96
C GLY A 148 9.51 -8.95 -29.42
N GLU A 149 8.58 -9.37 -28.55
CA GLU A 149 7.16 -9.48 -28.96
C GLU A 149 6.12 -9.48 -27.82
N LEU A 150 6.36 -8.76 -26.71
CA LEU A 150 5.33 -8.53 -25.68
C LEU A 150 5.19 -7.04 -25.33
N GLY A 151 5.24 -6.21 -26.37
CA GLY A 151 5.16 -4.75 -26.30
C GLY A 151 3.73 -4.19 -26.21
N THR A 152 2.77 -4.88 -25.59
CA THR A 152 1.53 -4.23 -25.12
C THR A 152 1.84 -3.41 -23.87
N LYS A 153 2.55 -2.29 -24.07
CA LYS A 153 2.92 -1.24 -23.10
C LYS A 153 2.46 -1.58 -21.67
N LEU A 154 3.22 -2.44 -20.99
CA LEU A 154 2.92 -2.88 -19.65
C LEU A 154 2.76 -1.62 -18.79
N LYS A 155 1.61 -1.47 -18.13
CA LYS A 155 1.30 -0.30 -17.30
C LYS A 155 1.32 -0.75 -15.84
N CYS A 156 2.03 -0.01 -14.99
CA CYS A 156 1.98 -0.20 -13.54
C CYS A 156 0.54 0.02 -13.03
N HIS A 157 0.06 -0.90 -12.20
CA HIS A 157 -1.29 -0.87 -11.62
C HIS A 157 -1.34 -0.14 -10.27
N LEU A 158 -0.17 0.10 -9.66
CA LEU A 158 -0.08 0.88 -8.44
C LEU A 158 -0.13 2.37 -8.75
N THR A 159 -0.68 3.13 -7.82
CA THR A 159 -0.71 4.60 -7.90
C THR A 159 -0.44 5.15 -6.52
N GLU A 160 0.55 6.03 -6.42
CA GLU A 160 0.81 6.75 -5.18
C GLU A 160 -0.36 7.68 -4.84
N ILE A 161 -0.86 7.56 -3.60
CA ILE A 161 -1.95 8.39 -3.06
C ILE A 161 -1.37 9.39 -2.06
N PHE A 162 -0.44 8.97 -1.21
CA PHE A 162 0.18 9.78 -0.17
C PHE A 162 1.70 9.58 -0.22
N PRO A 163 2.53 10.63 -0.03
CA PRO A 163 2.16 12.01 0.34
C PRO A 163 1.75 12.91 -0.84
N CYS A 164 2.16 12.61 -2.08
CA CYS A 164 2.12 13.57 -3.19
C CYS A 164 0.72 14.11 -3.55
N ARG A 165 -0.34 13.29 -3.48
CA ARG A 165 -1.69 13.70 -3.92
C ARG A 165 -2.57 14.23 -2.77
N TYR A 166 -2.40 13.72 -1.55
CA TYR A 166 -3.25 14.07 -0.40
C TYR A 166 -2.49 14.66 0.79
N GLY A 167 -1.19 14.90 0.66
CA GLY A 167 -0.34 15.47 1.71
C GLY A 167 -0.79 16.85 2.18
N HIS A 168 -1.27 17.72 1.28
CA HIS A 168 -1.75 19.06 1.65
C HIS A 168 -3.06 19.01 2.44
N SER A 169 -4.01 18.15 2.06
CA SER A 169 -5.34 18.09 2.70
C SER A 169 -5.34 17.29 3.99
N SER A 170 -4.51 16.26 4.11
CA SER A 170 -4.49 15.35 5.27
C SER A 170 -3.22 15.46 6.11
N GLY A 171 -2.22 16.26 5.70
CA GLY A 171 -0.93 16.34 6.39
C GLY A 171 -1.01 16.90 7.82
N HIS A 172 -2.05 17.68 8.14
CA HIS A 172 -2.30 18.16 9.49
C HIS A 172 -2.62 17.02 10.48
N LEU A 173 -3.13 15.88 9.98
CA LEU A 173 -3.42 14.70 10.81
C LEU A 173 -2.14 13.99 11.28
N LEU A 174 -1.01 14.19 10.60
CA LEU A 174 0.30 13.65 11.00
C LEU A 174 0.89 14.35 12.25
N PHE A 175 0.19 15.31 12.84
CA PHE A 175 0.65 15.98 14.06
C PHE A 175 0.89 14.96 15.18
N LEU A 176 -0.03 14.02 15.36
CA LEU A 176 0.08 12.99 16.39
C LEU A 176 1.31 12.11 16.14
N ASP A 177 1.58 11.73 14.89
CA ASP A 177 2.75 10.93 14.53
C ASP A 177 4.06 11.66 14.84
N LYS A 178 4.14 12.95 14.50
CA LYS A 178 5.30 13.79 14.83
C LYS A 178 5.51 13.90 16.35
N ALA A 179 4.42 14.06 17.10
CA ALA A 179 4.47 14.11 18.56
C ALA A 179 4.92 12.77 19.15
N VAL A 180 4.40 11.64 18.64
CA VAL A 180 4.81 10.29 19.03
C VAL A 180 6.28 10.07 18.70
N TYR A 181 6.74 10.42 17.51
CA TYR A 181 8.15 10.28 17.13
C TYR A 181 9.10 11.09 18.03
N LEU A 182 8.78 12.37 18.29
CA LEU A 182 9.54 13.20 19.23
C LEU A 182 9.55 12.61 20.64
N PHE A 183 8.42 12.04 21.07
CA PHE A 183 8.30 11.37 22.35
C PHE A 183 9.15 10.09 22.42
N MET A 184 9.15 9.30 21.36
CA MET A 184 9.94 8.07 21.23
C MET A 184 11.45 8.36 21.31
N GLN A 185 11.91 9.46 20.72
CA GLN A 185 13.27 9.97 20.92
C GLN A 185 13.53 10.42 22.36
N PHE A 186 12.55 11.05 23.01
CA PHE A 186 12.67 11.53 24.40
C PHE A 186 12.74 10.38 25.42
N VAL A 187 11.93 9.34 25.26
CA VAL A 187 11.87 8.20 26.20
C VAL A 187 12.94 7.15 25.97
N ASN A 188 13.69 7.25 24.86
CA ASN A 188 14.76 6.33 24.52
C ASN A 188 14.24 4.88 24.58
N LEU A 189 13.35 4.54 23.63
CA LEU A 189 12.65 3.24 23.50
C LEU A 189 13.53 1.98 23.57
N LYS A 190 14.85 2.13 23.58
CA LYS A 190 15.82 1.07 23.84
C LYS A 190 15.48 0.23 25.08
N GLN A 191 14.69 0.73 26.03
CA GLN A 191 14.44 0.06 27.32
C GLN A 191 12.97 -0.21 27.67
N THR A 192 11.98 0.52 27.12
CA THR A 192 10.57 0.34 27.53
C THR A 192 9.58 0.91 26.52
N THR A 193 8.47 0.20 26.31
CA THR A 193 7.26 0.68 25.60
C THR A 193 6.20 1.24 26.57
N VAL A 194 6.45 1.18 27.89
CA VAL A 194 5.51 1.61 28.92
C VAL A 194 5.71 3.08 29.26
N LEU A 195 4.66 3.87 29.06
CA LEU A 195 4.60 5.28 29.44
C LEU A 195 4.21 5.44 30.92
N ILE A 196 5.14 5.92 31.74
CA ILE A 196 4.80 6.43 33.08
C ILE A 196 4.19 7.83 32.97
N ILE A 197 3.14 8.08 33.77
CA ILE A 197 2.39 9.35 33.80
C ILE A 197 3.31 10.57 34.02
N SER A 198 4.38 10.40 34.80
CA SER A 198 5.41 11.42 35.03
C SER A 198 6.19 11.78 33.76
N GLY A 199 6.59 10.80 32.96
CA GLY A 199 7.27 11.00 31.68
C GLY A 199 6.38 11.72 30.66
N ALA A 200 5.10 11.35 30.61
CA ALA A 200 4.10 12.02 29.76
C ALA A 200 3.97 13.51 30.09
N ARG A 201 3.89 13.85 31.38
CA ARG A 201 3.76 15.25 31.85
C ARG A 201 5.00 16.09 31.52
N ILE A 202 6.19 15.51 31.60
CA ILE A 202 7.45 16.21 31.27
C ILE A 202 7.52 16.48 29.77
N PHE A 203 7.21 15.48 28.94
CA PHE A 203 7.16 15.63 27.50
C PHE A 203 6.17 16.72 27.06
N LEU A 204 4.95 16.70 27.61
CA LEU A 204 3.92 17.71 27.30
C LEU A 204 4.38 19.13 27.66
N LYS A 205 5.06 19.31 28.79
CA LYS A 205 5.65 20.60 29.15
C LYS A 205 6.72 21.08 28.17
N LEU A 206 7.55 20.17 27.65
CA LEU A 206 8.62 20.52 26.72
C LEU A 206 8.10 20.86 25.32
N VAL A 207 7.08 20.16 24.84
CA VAL A 207 6.57 20.31 23.46
C VAL A 207 5.55 21.44 23.34
N PHE A 208 4.68 21.61 24.34
CA PHE A 208 3.51 22.50 24.21
C PHE A 208 3.58 23.78 25.06
N HIS A 209 4.60 23.94 25.89
CA HIS A 209 4.70 25.06 26.84
C HIS A 209 5.92 25.97 26.57
N ARG A 210 6.23 26.20 25.29
CA ARG A 210 7.06 27.32 24.84
C ARG A 210 6.20 28.48 24.34
#